data_AF-A0A9P4PBE3-F1
#
_entry.id   AF-A0A9P4PBE3-F1
#
_cell.length_a   1.000
_cell.length_b   1.000
_cell.length_c   1.000
_cell.angle_alpha   90.00
_cell.angle_beta   90.00
_cell.angle_gamma   90.00
#
_symmetry.space_group_name_H-M   'P 1'
#
loop_
_entity.id
_entity.type
_entity.pdbx_description
1 polymer ?
#
loop_
_entity_poly.entity_id
_entity_poly.type
_entity_poly.pdbx_seq_one_letter_code
_entity_poly.pdbx_strand_id
1 'polypeptide(L)'
;MSTPQATLPAAPVTADQAIQEPEIPKPDPTACKYCKRPSHCQECNHELVPEPPKGPTNLDQPRPDIYKQLPPPLALTQHPDFKVQSPPAAPDHGKFSVFAAGSIEMGYAIQWQKLLANHLCDMPISICNPRRGEWDSKITQQAKNSPFREQVEWELAALTASTVICFFFDHATMSPVSLMELGLWAHSGKVVVCCNQEYWKGGNVHLVCERYGVPLVKSFKEMVPLVRAMLRVKGLVVDKKGALTEREEERDPERSMGLEEAKALLKANTPELQGMAIDRENLGVAK
;
A
#
# COMPACT_ATOMS: atom_id res chain seq x y z
N MET A 1 -70.09 33.29 22.00
CA MET A 1 -69.49 32.19 21.22
C MET A 1 -68.35 31.60 22.04
N SER A 2 -68.61 30.49 22.72
CA SER A 2 -67.58 29.70 23.42
C SER A 2 -68.06 28.25 23.43
N THR A 3 -67.44 27.44 22.57
CA THR A 3 -67.71 26.01 22.39
C THR A 3 -66.91 25.22 23.44
N PRO A 4 -67.49 24.20 24.09
CA PRO A 4 -66.79 23.42 25.10
C PRO A 4 -65.85 22.38 24.47
N GLN A 5 -64.72 22.19 25.14
CA GLN A 5 -63.59 21.34 24.76
C GLN A 5 -63.91 19.87 25.07
N ALA A 6 -63.87 19.01 24.04
CA ALA A 6 -64.07 17.57 24.18
C ALA A 6 -62.74 16.90 24.58
N THR A 7 -62.74 16.20 25.71
CA THR A 7 -61.64 15.36 26.20
C THR A 7 -61.68 14.00 25.51
N LEU A 8 -60.59 13.64 24.81
CA LEU A 8 -60.37 12.31 24.24
C LEU A 8 -59.77 11.37 25.32
N PRO A 9 -60.15 10.08 25.36
CA PRO A 9 -59.62 9.14 26.34
C PRO A 9 -58.19 8.68 25.97
N ALA A 10 -57.34 8.56 26.98
CA ALA A 10 -56.00 8.02 26.85
C ALA A 10 -56.03 6.52 26.53
N ALA A 11 -55.27 6.09 25.52
CA ALA A 11 -55.05 4.69 25.20
C ALA A 11 -54.20 4.00 26.28
N PRO A 12 -54.43 2.71 26.57
CA PRO A 12 -53.65 1.99 27.56
C PRO A 12 -52.23 1.73 27.06
N VAL A 13 -51.24 2.06 27.88
CA VAL A 13 -49.83 1.72 27.67
C VAL A 13 -49.67 0.23 27.95
N THR A 14 -49.48 -0.58 26.92
CA THR A 14 -49.11 -1.99 27.05
C THR A 14 -47.64 -2.11 27.47
N ALA A 15 -47.41 -2.95 28.46
CA ALA A 15 -46.14 -3.22 29.13
C ALA A 15 -45.02 -3.70 28.18
N ASP A 16 -43.80 -3.37 28.61
CA ASP A 16 -42.48 -3.83 28.17
C ASP A 16 -42.47 -5.03 27.21
N GLN A 17 -42.17 -4.78 25.95
CA GLN A 17 -41.46 -5.75 25.13
C GLN A 17 -39.97 -5.53 25.33
N ALA A 18 -39.37 -6.38 26.16
CA ALA A 18 -37.92 -6.46 26.30
C ALA A 18 -37.29 -6.72 24.92
N ILE A 19 -36.60 -5.72 24.38
CA ILE A 19 -35.71 -5.89 23.24
C ILE A 19 -34.60 -6.84 23.73
N GLN A 20 -34.58 -8.08 23.23
CA GLN A 20 -33.43 -8.96 23.43
C GLN A 20 -32.24 -8.32 22.73
N GLU A 21 -31.27 -7.83 23.50
CA GLU A 21 -29.97 -7.45 22.98
C GLU A 21 -29.40 -8.65 22.19
N PRO A 22 -28.90 -8.46 20.97
CA PRO A 22 -28.30 -9.54 20.22
C PRO A 22 -27.12 -10.09 21.01
N GLU A 23 -27.13 -11.40 21.30
CA GLU A 23 -26.02 -12.08 21.96
C GLU A 23 -24.73 -11.81 21.16
N ILE A 24 -23.82 -11.04 21.76
CA ILE A 24 -22.50 -10.79 21.19
C ILE A 24 -21.78 -12.16 21.17
N PRO A 25 -21.38 -12.67 19.99
CA PRO A 25 -20.68 -13.94 19.90
C PRO A 25 -19.46 -13.92 20.81
N LYS A 26 -19.33 -14.93 21.69
CA LYS A 26 -18.16 -15.06 22.56
C LYS A 26 -16.91 -15.10 21.68
N PRO A 27 -15.89 -14.27 21.96
CA PRO A 27 -14.69 -14.22 21.12
C PRO A 27 -14.03 -15.60 21.07
N ASP A 28 -13.77 -16.09 19.85
CA ASP A 28 -13.04 -17.34 19.62
C ASP A 28 -11.71 -17.29 20.38
N PRO A 29 -11.47 -18.19 21.35
CA PRO A 29 -10.25 -18.19 22.16
C PRO A 29 -9.00 -18.47 21.33
N THR A 30 -9.17 -19.00 20.11
CA THR A 30 -8.11 -19.21 19.14
C THR A 30 -7.95 -18.04 18.18
N ALA A 31 -8.65 -16.92 18.33
CA ALA A 31 -8.44 -15.74 17.49
C ALA A 31 -7.35 -14.83 18.04
N CYS A 32 -6.50 -14.31 17.15
CA CYS A 32 -5.59 -13.21 17.43
C CYS A 32 -6.38 -12.05 18.07
N LYS A 33 -5.97 -11.70 19.29
CA LYS A 33 -6.61 -10.69 20.13
C LYS A 33 -6.82 -9.34 19.42
N TYR A 34 -5.95 -9.02 18.46
CA TYR A 34 -5.89 -7.72 17.79
C TYR A 34 -6.60 -7.69 16.44
N CYS A 35 -6.33 -8.65 15.54
CA CYS A 35 -6.89 -8.66 14.19
C CYS A 35 -8.12 -9.58 14.03
N LYS A 36 -8.50 -10.32 15.08
CA LYS A 36 -9.65 -11.25 15.11
C LYS A 36 -9.58 -12.39 14.11
N ARG A 37 -8.50 -12.51 13.32
CA ARG A 37 -8.20 -13.72 12.56
C ARG A 37 -7.90 -14.86 13.54
N PRO A 38 -8.19 -16.12 13.21
CA PRO A 38 -7.65 -17.25 13.96
C PRO A 38 -6.13 -17.04 14.13
N SER A 39 -5.62 -17.21 15.34
CA SER A 39 -4.19 -17.40 15.63
C SER A 39 -3.75 -18.80 15.22
N HIS A 40 -4.68 -19.68 14.81
CA HIS A 40 -4.41 -21.03 14.30
C HIS A 40 -5.32 -21.34 13.10
N CYS A 41 -4.81 -21.99 12.05
CA CYS A 41 -5.60 -22.44 10.91
C CYS A 41 -6.74 -23.36 11.38
N GLN A 42 -7.99 -23.08 10.99
CA GLN A 42 -9.15 -23.82 11.50
C GLN A 42 -9.29 -25.25 10.95
N GLU A 43 -8.57 -25.58 9.88
CA GLU A 43 -8.60 -26.94 9.30
C GLU A 43 -7.52 -27.86 9.89
N CYS A 44 -6.34 -27.31 10.21
CA CYS A 44 -5.18 -28.11 10.64
C CYS A 44 -4.56 -27.66 11.99
N ASN A 45 -5.14 -26.66 12.65
CA ASN A 45 -4.71 -26.08 13.92
C ASN A 45 -3.26 -25.56 13.94
N HIS A 46 -2.75 -25.07 12.80
CA HIS A 46 -1.40 -24.51 12.68
C HIS A 46 -1.35 -23.03 13.07
N GLU A 47 -0.43 -22.61 13.94
CA GLU A 47 -0.32 -21.22 14.41
C GLU A 47 -0.06 -20.23 13.25
N LEU A 48 -0.91 -19.20 13.14
CA LEU A 48 -0.91 -18.15 12.11
C LEU A 48 -0.10 -16.92 12.51
N VAL A 49 0.27 -16.82 13.80
CA VAL A 49 1.32 -15.90 14.25
C VAL A 49 2.63 -16.69 14.22
N PRO A 50 3.52 -16.44 13.26
CA PRO A 50 4.74 -17.21 13.19
C PRO A 50 5.62 -16.97 14.40
N GLU A 51 6.16 -18.05 15.00
CA GLU A 51 7.25 -17.94 15.98
C GLU A 51 8.37 -17.08 15.36
N PRO A 52 9.01 -16.19 16.14
CA PRO A 52 10.18 -15.49 15.65
C PRO A 52 11.20 -16.54 15.19
N PRO A 53 11.69 -16.43 13.94
CA PRO A 53 12.52 -17.45 13.33
C PRO A 53 13.73 -17.77 14.20
N LYS A 54 14.02 -19.06 14.39
CA LYS A 54 15.19 -19.53 15.13
C LYS A 54 16.40 -19.51 14.20
N GLY A 55 17.20 -18.44 14.26
CA GLY A 55 18.39 -18.25 13.42
C GLY A 55 18.23 -17.16 12.34
N PRO A 56 19.28 -16.89 11.56
CA PRO A 56 19.21 -15.90 10.49
C PRO A 56 18.07 -16.23 9.53
N THR A 57 17.20 -15.25 9.31
CA THR A 57 16.03 -15.38 8.43
C THR A 57 16.40 -14.86 7.06
N ASN A 58 16.27 -15.72 6.06
CA ASN A 58 16.39 -15.31 4.67
C ASN A 58 15.08 -14.63 4.24
N LEU A 59 15.06 -13.30 4.24
CA LEU A 59 13.91 -12.51 3.80
C LEU A 59 13.69 -12.64 2.28
N ASP A 60 14.71 -13.08 1.55
CA ASP A 60 14.70 -13.32 0.10
C ASP A 60 14.24 -14.73 -0.27
N GLN A 61 13.74 -15.52 0.68
CA GLN A 61 13.08 -16.79 0.37
C GLN A 61 11.86 -16.53 -0.54
N PRO A 62 11.71 -17.23 -1.68
CA PRO A 62 10.51 -17.12 -2.51
C PRO A 62 9.25 -17.47 -1.72
N ARG A 63 8.20 -16.66 -1.88
CA ARG A 63 6.88 -16.89 -1.32
C ARG A 63 5.86 -17.04 -2.45
N PRO A 64 4.93 -18.01 -2.36
CA PRO A 64 3.93 -18.21 -3.39
C PRO A 64 2.95 -17.04 -3.42
N ASP A 65 2.63 -16.56 -4.63
CA ASP A 65 1.59 -15.56 -4.83
C ASP A 65 0.21 -16.21 -4.93
N ILE A 66 -0.30 -16.67 -3.78
CA ILE A 66 -1.56 -17.41 -3.68
C ILE A 66 -2.79 -16.59 -4.16
N TYR A 67 -2.68 -15.26 -4.12
CA TYR A 67 -3.73 -14.33 -4.56
C TYR A 67 -3.52 -13.80 -5.97
N LYS A 68 -2.48 -14.27 -6.69
CA LYS A 68 -2.16 -13.87 -8.07
C LYS A 68 -2.07 -12.34 -8.25
N GLN A 69 -1.44 -11.68 -7.27
CA GLN A 69 -1.29 -10.23 -7.20
C GLN A 69 -0.26 -9.68 -8.19
N LEU A 70 0.69 -10.52 -8.62
CA LEU A 70 1.84 -10.12 -9.43
C LEU A 70 1.72 -10.61 -10.88
N PRO A 71 1.96 -9.75 -11.88
CA PRO A 71 2.12 -10.17 -13.27
C PRO A 71 3.45 -10.90 -13.48
N PRO A 72 3.65 -11.56 -14.63
CA PRO A 72 4.97 -12.07 -15.00
C PRO A 72 5.99 -10.93 -15.15
N PRO A 73 7.30 -11.23 -14.99
CA PRO A 73 8.36 -10.27 -15.29
C PRO A 73 8.39 -9.94 -16.78
N LEU A 74 8.88 -8.74 -17.10
CA LEU A 74 9.04 -8.24 -18.46
C LEU A 74 10.47 -8.45 -18.96
N ALA A 75 10.61 -8.69 -20.26
CA ALA A 75 11.89 -8.76 -20.96
C ALA A 75 12.31 -7.37 -21.46
N LEU A 76 12.66 -6.48 -20.52
CA LEU A 76 13.11 -5.12 -20.82
C LEU A 76 14.64 -5.03 -20.83
N THR A 77 15.17 -4.14 -21.67
CA THR A 77 16.59 -3.77 -21.62
C THR A 77 16.82 -2.80 -20.47
N GLN A 78 17.71 -3.16 -19.55
CA GLN A 78 18.07 -2.31 -18.41
C GLN A 78 18.78 -1.04 -18.89
N HIS A 79 18.35 0.11 -18.37
CA HIS A 79 18.97 1.40 -18.60
C HIS A 79 20.34 1.48 -17.87
N PRO A 80 21.38 2.07 -18.48
CA PRO A 80 22.71 2.17 -17.85
C PRO A 80 22.72 2.84 -16.47
N ASP A 81 21.86 3.85 -16.28
CA ASP A 81 21.73 4.57 -15.00
C ASP A 81 20.76 3.90 -14.01
N PHE A 82 20.13 2.78 -14.37
CA PHE A 82 19.23 2.07 -13.47
C PHE A 82 19.99 1.35 -12.36
N LYS A 83 19.61 1.59 -11.10
CA LYS A 83 20.25 0.96 -9.93
C LYS A 83 19.19 0.45 -8.95
N VAL A 84 19.51 -0.65 -8.27
CA VAL A 84 18.76 -1.13 -7.10
C VAL A 84 19.69 -1.13 -5.90
N GLN A 85 19.22 -0.58 -4.79
CA GLN A 85 20.00 -0.41 -3.56
C GLN A 85 19.22 -0.93 -2.37
N SER A 86 19.93 -1.52 -1.42
CA SER A 86 19.36 -2.10 -0.21
C SER A 86 20.30 -1.88 0.98
N PRO A 87 19.76 -1.84 2.20
CA PRO A 87 20.58 -1.72 3.40
C PRO A 87 21.53 -2.92 3.55
N PRO A 88 22.67 -2.75 4.22
CA PRO A 88 23.06 -1.59 5.05
C PRO A 88 23.80 -0.48 4.29
N ALA A 89 24.09 -0.64 2.99
CA ALA A 89 24.80 0.36 2.22
C ALA A 89 23.98 1.66 2.14
N ALA A 90 24.61 2.82 2.38
CA ALA A 90 23.95 4.11 2.26
C ALA A 90 23.35 4.27 0.85
N PRO A 91 22.08 4.72 0.74
CA PRO A 91 21.43 4.81 -0.56
C PRO A 91 21.98 6.01 -1.36
N ASP A 92 22.35 5.78 -2.62
CA ASP A 92 22.59 6.82 -3.62
C ASP A 92 21.30 7.05 -4.40
N HIS A 93 20.56 8.11 -4.04
CA HIS A 93 19.24 8.39 -4.59
C HIS A 93 19.25 8.86 -6.05
N GLY A 94 20.43 9.22 -6.60
CA GLY A 94 20.53 9.85 -7.91
C GLY A 94 19.63 11.10 -8.06
N LYS A 95 19.31 11.47 -9.30
CA LYS A 95 18.36 12.57 -9.59
C LYS A 95 16.91 12.17 -9.35
N PHE A 96 16.58 10.92 -9.65
CA PHE A 96 15.24 10.36 -9.51
C PHE A 96 15.31 8.99 -8.84
N SER A 97 14.51 8.79 -7.79
CA SER A 97 14.43 7.51 -7.08
C SER A 97 13.02 7.12 -6.66
N VAL A 98 12.82 5.82 -6.52
CA VAL A 98 11.60 5.21 -6.00
C VAL A 98 11.93 4.40 -4.76
N PHE A 99 11.26 4.69 -3.65
CA PHE A 99 11.31 3.83 -2.46
C PHE A 99 10.22 2.75 -2.54
N ALA A 100 10.60 1.48 -2.39
CA ALA A 100 9.69 0.33 -2.43
C ALA A 100 9.13 0.02 -1.03
N ALA A 101 8.24 0.88 -0.53
CA ALA A 101 7.56 0.72 0.77
C ALA A 101 6.47 -0.36 0.71
N GLY A 102 6.13 -0.92 1.87
CA GLY A 102 5.06 -1.90 1.98
C GLY A 102 5.54 -3.26 2.45
N SER A 103 4.80 -4.30 2.07
CA SER A 103 4.90 -5.62 2.67
C SER A 103 6.28 -6.26 2.49
N ILE A 104 6.94 -6.52 3.62
CA ILE A 104 8.09 -7.43 3.76
C ILE A 104 7.75 -8.48 4.81
N GLU A 105 7.27 -8.01 5.97
CA GLU A 105 6.76 -8.82 7.07
C GLU A 105 7.71 -9.95 7.45
N MET A 106 8.96 -9.63 7.79
CA MET A 106 10.00 -10.63 8.10
C MET A 106 10.14 -11.75 7.06
N GLY A 107 9.87 -11.43 5.79
CA GLY A 107 9.98 -12.37 4.67
C GLY A 107 8.71 -13.16 4.38
N TYR A 108 7.58 -12.90 5.03
CA TYR A 108 6.28 -13.51 4.70
C TYR A 108 5.67 -12.97 3.42
N ALA A 109 5.96 -11.71 3.07
CA ALA A 109 5.41 -11.09 1.87
C ALA A 109 6.02 -11.69 0.58
N ILE A 110 5.21 -11.75 -0.48
CA ILE A 110 5.69 -12.04 -1.84
C ILE A 110 6.80 -11.07 -2.26
N GLN A 111 7.73 -11.52 -3.11
CA GLN A 111 8.89 -10.72 -3.53
C GLN A 111 8.55 -9.70 -4.63
N TRP A 112 7.60 -8.83 -4.34
CA TRP A 112 7.10 -7.80 -5.26
C TRP A 112 8.15 -6.73 -5.56
N GLN A 113 9.11 -6.47 -4.66
CA GLN A 113 10.15 -5.45 -4.86
C GLN A 113 11.06 -5.79 -6.05
N LYS A 114 11.42 -7.06 -6.23
CA LYS A 114 12.22 -7.53 -7.38
C LYS A 114 11.45 -7.35 -8.68
N LEU A 115 10.14 -7.60 -8.66
CA LEU A 115 9.30 -7.39 -9.82
C LEU A 115 9.14 -5.90 -10.14
N LEU A 116 9.04 -5.03 -9.14
CA LEU A 116 8.99 -3.58 -9.35
C LEU A 116 10.28 -3.09 -10.01
N ALA A 117 11.44 -3.57 -9.55
CA ALA A 117 12.71 -3.26 -10.18
C ALA A 117 12.77 -3.74 -11.64
N ASN A 118 12.29 -4.96 -11.93
CA ASN A 118 12.20 -5.47 -13.30
C ASN A 118 11.29 -4.61 -14.20
N HIS A 119 10.14 -4.18 -13.70
CA HIS A 119 9.16 -3.39 -14.46
C HIS A 119 9.56 -1.92 -14.63
N LEU A 120 10.62 -1.46 -13.98
CA LEU A 120 11.15 -0.10 -14.07
C LEU A 120 12.61 -0.06 -14.54
N CYS A 121 13.19 -1.20 -14.94
CA CYS A 121 14.63 -1.30 -15.21
C CYS A 121 15.06 -0.51 -16.46
N ASP A 122 14.14 -0.17 -17.35
CA ASP A 122 14.36 0.65 -18.54
C ASP A 122 14.41 2.16 -18.27
N MET A 123 14.29 2.58 -17.00
CA MET A 123 14.25 3.98 -16.58
C MET A 123 15.58 4.43 -15.93
N PRO A 124 16.01 5.69 -16.13
CA PRO A 124 17.21 6.26 -15.50
C PRO A 124 16.95 6.64 -14.02
N ILE A 125 16.67 5.66 -13.17
CA ILE A 125 16.29 5.87 -11.76
C ILE A 125 17.04 4.94 -10.80
N SER A 126 17.02 5.28 -9.51
CA SER A 126 17.43 4.36 -8.43
C SER A 126 16.23 3.83 -7.65
N ILE A 127 16.17 2.52 -7.42
CA ILE A 127 15.19 1.89 -6.52
C ILE A 127 15.84 1.68 -5.15
N CYS A 128 15.26 2.32 -4.13
CA CYS A 128 15.60 2.06 -2.72
C CYS A 128 14.70 0.93 -2.21
N ASN A 129 15.25 -0.28 -2.12
CA ASN A 129 14.57 -1.49 -1.68
C ASN A 129 14.92 -1.83 -0.22
N PRO A 130 14.01 -1.63 0.75
CA PRO A 130 14.28 -1.90 2.17
C PRO A 130 14.40 -3.39 2.51
N ARG A 131 13.94 -4.30 1.64
CA ARG A 131 14.05 -5.75 1.83
C ARG A 131 15.51 -6.18 1.65
N ARG A 132 16.20 -6.48 2.75
CA ARG A 132 17.56 -7.06 2.76
C ARG A 132 17.53 -8.58 2.86
N GLY A 133 18.48 -9.26 2.23
CA GLY A 133 18.47 -10.73 2.12
C GLY A 133 18.47 -11.46 3.47
N GLU A 134 19.39 -11.11 4.38
CA GLU A 134 19.51 -11.78 5.69
C GLU A 134 19.12 -10.87 6.85
N TRP A 135 18.38 -11.42 7.81
CA TRP A 135 18.04 -10.77 9.06
C TRP A 135 18.35 -11.68 10.25
N ASP A 136 19.27 -11.28 11.13
CA ASP A 136 19.57 -12.05 12.33
C ASP A 136 18.39 -12.01 13.32
N SER A 137 17.81 -13.17 13.61
CA SER A 137 16.75 -13.36 14.62
C SER A 137 17.06 -12.81 16.02
N LYS A 138 18.35 -12.65 16.37
CA LYS A 138 18.77 -12.07 17.65
C LYS A 138 18.60 -10.56 17.71
N ILE A 139 18.37 -9.90 16.57
CA ILE A 139 18.13 -8.46 16.49
C ILE A 139 16.77 -8.17 17.13
N THR A 140 16.81 -7.44 18.24
CA THR A 140 15.59 -7.01 18.95
C THR A 140 15.04 -5.74 18.31
N GLN A 141 13.71 -5.63 18.25
CA GLN A 141 13.01 -4.42 17.76
C GLN A 141 13.04 -3.27 18.80
N GLN A 142 14.14 -3.12 19.52
CA GLN A 142 14.35 -2.06 20.49
C GLN A 142 15.22 -0.98 19.87
N ALA A 143 14.86 0.28 20.06
CA ALA A 143 15.60 1.42 19.47
C ALA A 143 17.09 1.49 19.88
N LYS A 144 17.50 0.81 20.95
CA LYS A 144 18.91 0.74 21.39
C LYS A 144 19.72 -0.34 20.68
N ASN A 145 19.09 -1.25 19.95
CA ASN A 145 19.77 -2.28 19.18
C ASN A 145 20.33 -1.66 17.88
N SER A 146 21.66 -1.65 17.71
CA SER A 146 22.31 -0.95 16.58
C SER A 146 21.88 -1.50 15.21
N PRO A 147 21.93 -2.83 14.94
CA PRO A 147 21.44 -3.38 13.67
C PRO A 147 19.98 -3.07 13.34
N PHE A 148 19.11 -3.00 14.35
CA PHE A 148 17.71 -2.60 14.17
C PHE A 148 17.60 -1.11 13.86
N ARG A 149 18.30 -0.27 14.62
CA ARG A 149 18.35 1.18 14.40
C ARG A 149 18.86 1.51 13.00
N GLU A 150 19.94 0.88 12.56
CA GLU A 150 20.52 1.09 11.23
C GLU A 150 19.52 0.80 10.12
N GLN A 151 18.72 -0.27 10.24
CA GLN A 151 17.65 -0.56 9.29
C GLN A 151 16.60 0.56 9.28
N VAL A 152 16.08 0.92 10.45
CA VAL A 152 14.99 1.91 10.56
C VAL A 152 15.46 3.30 10.11
N GLU A 153 16.67 3.71 10.47
CA GLU A 153 17.24 4.98 10.05
C GLU A 153 17.51 5.01 8.54
N TRP A 154 17.96 3.89 7.95
CA TRP A 154 18.08 3.76 6.50
C TRP A 154 16.73 3.92 5.79
N GLU A 155 15.68 3.24 6.30
CA GLU A 155 14.31 3.33 5.77
C GLU A 155 13.78 4.76 5.85
N LEU A 156 13.92 5.42 7.00
CA LEU A 156 13.48 6.80 7.20
C LEU A 156 14.24 7.79 6.31
N ALA A 157 15.56 7.63 6.17
CA ALA A 157 16.37 8.47 5.29
C ALA A 157 15.95 8.30 3.82
N ALA A 158 15.76 7.06 3.38
CA ALA A 158 15.38 6.78 2.00
C ALA A 158 13.93 7.20 1.69
N LEU A 159 12.98 6.96 2.60
CA LEU A 159 11.63 7.51 2.51
C LEU A 159 11.66 9.04 2.37
N THR A 160 12.54 9.71 3.11
CA THR A 160 12.68 11.18 3.07
C THR A 160 13.21 11.65 1.72
N ALA A 161 14.30 11.06 1.25
CA ALA A 161 15.01 11.52 0.07
C ALA A 161 14.39 11.06 -1.26
N SER A 162 13.61 9.98 -1.28
CA SER A 162 13.07 9.45 -2.54
C SER A 162 12.09 10.40 -3.24
N THR A 163 12.21 10.43 -4.56
CA THR A 163 11.34 11.24 -5.44
C THR A 163 9.91 10.73 -5.44
N VAL A 164 9.72 9.41 -5.40
CA VAL A 164 8.43 8.73 -5.31
C VAL A 164 8.51 7.64 -4.24
N ILE A 165 7.45 7.46 -3.47
CA ILE A 165 7.28 6.32 -2.56
C ILE A 165 6.16 5.44 -3.12
N CYS A 166 6.48 4.18 -3.39
CA CYS A 166 5.53 3.18 -3.87
C CYS A 166 5.20 2.23 -2.72
N PHE A 167 3.95 2.25 -2.25
CA PHE A 167 3.45 1.29 -1.27
C PHE A 167 2.76 0.12 -1.96
N PHE A 168 3.17 -1.11 -1.66
CA PHE A 168 2.44 -2.32 -2.02
C PHE A 168 2.02 -3.08 -0.76
N PHE A 169 0.71 -3.29 -0.61
CA PHE A 169 0.14 -4.07 0.49
C PHE A 169 -0.24 -5.47 -0.01
N ASP A 170 0.58 -6.46 0.33
CA ASP A 170 0.32 -7.88 0.07
C ASP A 170 -0.88 -8.35 0.89
N HIS A 171 -1.89 -8.90 0.20
CA HIS A 171 -3.11 -9.44 0.78
C HIS A 171 -2.81 -10.42 1.94
N ALA A 172 -1.78 -11.25 1.81
CA ALA A 172 -1.43 -12.26 2.79
C ALA A 172 -0.84 -11.71 4.10
N THR A 173 -0.60 -10.40 4.20
CA THR A 173 0.22 -9.78 5.26
C THR A 173 -0.56 -8.76 6.10
N MET A 174 0.03 -8.30 7.21
CA MET A 174 -0.53 -7.27 8.09
C MET A 174 0.10 -5.88 7.91
N SER A 175 1.37 -5.82 7.52
CA SER A 175 2.17 -4.62 7.22
C SER A 175 1.98 -3.42 8.17
N PRO A 176 2.08 -3.59 9.51
CA PRO A 176 1.79 -2.52 10.46
C PRO A 176 2.75 -1.33 10.36
N VAL A 177 4.05 -1.58 10.13
CA VAL A 177 5.04 -0.50 9.92
C VAL A 177 4.72 0.27 8.65
N SER A 178 4.34 -0.41 7.56
CA SER A 178 3.97 0.25 6.31
C SER A 178 2.69 1.07 6.43
N LEU A 179 1.73 0.68 7.28
CA LEU A 179 0.56 1.50 7.59
C LEU A 179 0.97 2.80 8.33
N MET A 180 1.93 2.70 9.26
CA MET A 180 2.50 3.86 9.95
C MET A 180 3.25 4.78 8.96
N GLU A 181 4.09 4.22 8.10
CA GLU A 181 4.81 4.96 7.05
C GLU A 181 3.86 5.64 6.06
N LEU A 182 2.79 4.97 5.65
CA LEU A 182 1.75 5.57 4.81
C LEU A 182 1.14 6.79 5.52
N GLY A 183 0.82 6.67 6.81
CA GLY A 183 0.32 7.80 7.61
C GLY A 183 1.31 8.97 7.66
N LEU A 184 2.61 8.68 7.76
CA LEU A 184 3.67 9.68 7.79
C LEU A 184 3.83 10.42 6.45
N TRP A 185 3.63 9.73 5.32
CA TRP A 185 3.93 10.28 3.99
C TRP A 185 2.72 10.60 3.11
N ALA A 186 1.49 10.25 3.51
CA ALA A 186 0.28 10.45 2.69
C ALA A 186 0.11 11.90 2.20
N HIS A 187 0.50 12.88 3.01
CA HIS A 187 0.38 14.30 2.68
C HIS A 187 1.48 14.85 1.76
N SER A 188 2.51 14.06 1.43
CA SER A 188 3.74 14.60 0.82
C SER A 188 3.64 14.79 -0.70
N GLY A 189 2.54 14.35 -1.32
CA GLY A 189 2.34 14.40 -2.77
C GLY A 189 3.35 13.58 -3.57
N LYS A 190 4.03 12.61 -2.96
CA LYS A 190 5.03 11.74 -3.62
C LYS A 190 4.69 10.25 -3.54
N VAL A 191 3.52 9.93 -2.98
CA VAL A 191 3.10 8.56 -2.67
C VAL A 191 2.22 8.01 -3.80
N VAL A 192 2.43 6.75 -4.14
CA VAL A 192 1.53 5.89 -4.92
C VAL A 192 1.25 4.64 -4.11
N VAL A 193 -0.01 4.19 -4.08
CA VAL A 193 -0.43 3.01 -3.30
C VAL A 193 -1.04 1.94 -4.19
N CYS A 194 -0.60 0.70 -4.01
CA CYS A 194 -1.28 -0.51 -4.47
C CYS A 194 -1.84 -1.25 -3.27
N CYS A 195 -3.16 -1.26 -3.15
CA CYS A 195 -3.86 -1.92 -2.06
C CYS A 195 -5.16 -2.51 -2.60
N ASN A 196 -5.25 -3.83 -2.65
CA ASN A 196 -6.51 -4.50 -2.97
C ASN A 196 -7.54 -4.22 -1.85
N GLN A 197 -8.81 -4.12 -2.20
CA GLN A 197 -9.90 -3.92 -1.24
C GLN A 197 -10.00 -5.04 -0.20
N GLU A 198 -9.57 -6.25 -0.55
CA GLU A 198 -9.57 -7.42 0.32
C GLU A 198 -8.42 -7.45 1.34
N TYR A 199 -7.45 -6.53 1.22
CA TYR A 199 -6.44 -6.36 2.26
C TYR A 199 -7.12 -6.05 3.61
N TRP A 200 -6.62 -6.63 4.71
CA TRP A 200 -7.32 -6.61 6.01
C TRP A 200 -7.59 -5.21 6.58
N LYS A 201 -6.79 -4.21 6.20
CA LYS A 201 -7.01 -2.78 6.50
C LYS A 201 -7.24 -1.95 5.24
N GLY A 202 -7.68 -2.59 4.16
CA GLY A 202 -7.97 -1.99 2.86
C GLY A 202 -8.84 -0.75 3.00
N GLY A 203 -9.99 -0.85 3.68
CA GLY A 203 -10.86 0.31 3.91
C GLY A 203 -10.18 1.52 4.58
N ASN A 204 -9.26 1.29 5.53
CA ASN A 204 -8.51 2.40 6.17
C ASN A 204 -7.52 3.01 5.19
N VAL A 205 -6.78 2.17 4.46
CA VAL A 205 -5.83 2.62 3.42
C VAL A 205 -6.55 3.45 2.36
N HIS A 206 -7.73 2.98 1.89
CA HIS A 206 -8.51 3.67 0.87
C HIS A 206 -9.02 5.03 1.35
N LEU A 207 -9.58 5.12 2.57
CA LEU A 207 -10.06 6.39 3.13
C LEU A 207 -8.92 7.39 3.38
N VAL A 208 -7.73 6.93 3.81
CA VAL A 208 -6.54 7.79 3.93
C VAL A 208 -6.14 8.29 2.55
N CYS A 209 -6.08 7.42 1.55
CA CYS A 209 -5.69 7.81 0.20
C CYS A 209 -6.68 8.82 -0.41
N GLU A 210 -7.99 8.59 -0.24
CA GLU A 210 -9.04 9.52 -0.65
C GLU A 210 -8.87 10.88 0.04
N ARG A 211 -8.73 10.90 1.37
CA ARG A 211 -8.59 12.14 2.16
C ARG A 211 -7.40 13.00 1.74
N TYR A 212 -6.27 12.38 1.42
CA TYR A 212 -5.04 13.09 1.04
C TYR A 212 -4.81 13.18 -0.47
N GLY A 213 -5.75 12.69 -1.30
CA GLY A 213 -5.59 12.66 -2.75
C GLY A 213 -4.44 11.79 -3.23
N VAL A 214 -4.07 10.74 -2.48
CA VAL A 214 -3.01 9.80 -2.84
C VAL A 214 -3.53 8.87 -3.94
N PRO A 215 -2.83 8.77 -5.10
CA PRO A 215 -3.20 7.83 -6.14
C PRO A 215 -3.14 6.38 -5.64
N LEU A 216 -4.27 5.68 -5.73
CA LEU A 216 -4.44 4.30 -5.28
C LEU A 216 -4.96 3.41 -6.42
N VAL A 217 -4.39 2.22 -6.53
CA VAL A 217 -4.82 1.15 -7.45
C VAL A 217 -4.95 -0.18 -6.71
N LYS A 218 -5.60 -1.16 -7.34
CA LYS A 218 -5.94 -2.45 -6.70
C LYS A 218 -4.95 -3.56 -7.06
N SER A 219 -4.17 -3.39 -8.12
CA SER A 219 -3.26 -4.42 -8.63
C SER A 219 -1.87 -3.90 -8.97
N PHE A 220 -0.88 -4.79 -8.92
CA PHE A 220 0.50 -4.46 -9.29
C PHE A 220 0.62 -3.99 -10.75
N LYS A 221 -0.16 -4.60 -11.67
CA LYS A 221 -0.19 -4.23 -13.09
C LYS A 221 -0.57 -2.75 -13.29
N GLU A 222 -1.51 -2.26 -12.50
CA GLU A 222 -1.97 -0.87 -12.52
C GLU A 222 -1.00 0.09 -11.82
N MET A 223 -0.24 -0.41 -10.85
CA MET A 223 0.69 0.37 -10.05
C MET A 223 1.88 0.88 -10.87
N VAL A 224 2.45 0.05 -11.75
CA VAL A 224 3.64 0.39 -12.53
C VAL A 224 3.44 1.64 -13.41
N PRO A 225 2.38 1.74 -14.24
CA PRO A 225 2.08 2.96 -15.00
C PRO A 225 1.93 4.20 -14.10
N LEU A 226 1.32 4.03 -12.93
CA LEU A 226 1.08 5.12 -12.00
C LEU A 226 2.37 5.62 -11.33
N VAL A 227 3.31 4.73 -11.02
CA VAL A 227 4.65 5.10 -10.55
C VAL A 227 5.42 5.86 -11.64
N ARG A 228 5.38 5.40 -12.90
CA ARG A 228 5.98 6.12 -14.03
C ARG A 228 5.40 7.52 -14.19
N ALA A 229 4.07 7.64 -14.10
CA ALA A 229 3.40 8.93 -14.16
C ALA A 229 3.75 9.85 -12.98
N MET A 230 3.90 9.30 -11.77
CA MET A 230 4.33 10.09 -10.62
C MET A 230 5.78 10.59 -10.80
N LEU A 231 6.68 9.76 -11.33
CA LEU A 231 8.04 10.20 -11.68
C LEU A 231 8.00 11.34 -12.72
N ARG A 232 7.13 11.25 -13.73
CA ARG A 232 6.92 12.32 -14.72
C ARG A 232 6.48 13.62 -14.06
N VAL A 233 5.50 13.57 -13.17
CA VAL A 233 5.03 14.73 -12.38
C VAL A 233 6.16 15.34 -11.55
N LYS A 234 7.09 14.52 -11.07
CA LYS A 234 8.28 14.99 -10.34
C LYS A 234 9.41 15.50 -11.24
N GLY A 235 9.21 15.54 -12.56
CA GLY A 235 10.12 16.15 -13.53
C GLY A 235 10.98 15.17 -14.31
N LEU A 236 10.78 13.86 -14.18
CA LEU A 236 11.49 12.87 -14.99
C LEU A 236 10.91 12.87 -16.41
N VAL A 237 11.69 13.26 -17.41
CA VAL A 237 11.36 13.09 -18.83
C VAL A 237 12.47 12.25 -19.45
N VAL A 238 12.07 11.18 -20.12
CA VAL A 238 12.95 10.27 -20.85
C VAL A 238 12.64 10.39 -22.32
N ASP A 239 13.67 10.60 -23.13
CA ASP A 239 13.55 10.65 -24.58
C ASP A 239 13.44 9.24 -25.20
N LYS A 240 13.18 9.18 -26.51
CA LYS A 240 13.11 7.91 -27.27
C LYS A 240 14.41 7.09 -27.28
N LYS A 241 15.54 7.67 -26.86
CA LYS A 241 16.83 6.98 -26.73
C LYS A 241 17.06 6.47 -25.32
N GLY A 242 16.18 6.79 -24.36
CA GLY A 242 16.31 6.44 -22.95
C GLY A 242 17.00 7.49 -22.09
N ALA A 243 17.50 8.58 -22.68
CA ALA A 243 18.21 9.61 -21.93
C ALA A 243 17.25 10.58 -21.23
N LEU A 244 17.69 11.16 -20.12
CA LEU A 244 16.99 12.28 -19.49
C LEU A 244 17.00 13.49 -20.42
N THR A 245 15.83 14.11 -20.61
CA THR A 245 15.67 15.31 -21.42
C THR A 245 14.81 16.35 -20.69
N GLU A 246 14.88 17.59 -21.14
CA GLU A 246 13.96 18.66 -20.71
C GLU A 246 12.97 19.05 -21.84
N ARG A 247 13.14 18.44 -23.03
CA ARG A 247 12.36 18.72 -24.24
C ARG A 247 11.17 17.78 -24.34
N GLU A 248 9.97 18.33 -24.21
CA GLU A 248 8.74 17.55 -24.22
C GLU A 248 8.47 16.89 -25.58
N GLU A 249 8.91 17.51 -26.66
CA GLU A 249 8.78 17.01 -28.03
C GLU A 249 9.60 15.73 -28.31
N GLU A 250 10.62 15.46 -27.49
CA GLU A 250 11.47 14.27 -27.62
C GLU A 250 11.05 13.12 -26.71
N ARG A 251 10.08 13.39 -25.84
CA ARG A 251 9.59 12.46 -24.83
C ARG A 251 9.16 11.13 -25.46
N ASP A 252 9.58 10.05 -24.81
CA ASP A 252 9.03 8.73 -25.01
C ASP A 252 7.70 8.61 -24.22
N PRO A 253 6.54 8.48 -24.89
CA PRO A 253 5.24 8.41 -24.22
C PRO A 253 5.05 7.13 -23.40
N GLU A 254 5.78 6.04 -23.68
CA GLU A 254 5.69 4.80 -22.90
C GLU A 254 6.48 4.91 -21.59
N ARG A 255 7.63 5.58 -21.62
CA ARG A 255 8.49 5.77 -20.44
C ARG A 255 8.09 6.95 -19.58
N SER A 256 7.56 8.00 -20.20
CA SER A 256 7.32 9.30 -19.58
C SER A 256 5.84 9.72 -19.67
N MET A 257 4.93 8.77 -19.51
CA MET A 257 3.49 9.07 -19.50
C MET A 257 3.11 10.03 -18.38
N GLY A 258 2.19 10.94 -18.65
CA GLY A 258 1.57 11.82 -17.66
C GLY A 258 0.48 11.11 -16.83
N LEU A 259 0.03 11.77 -15.76
CA LEU A 259 -0.98 11.21 -14.86
C LEU A 259 -2.33 10.96 -15.56
N GLU A 260 -2.75 11.84 -16.48
CA GLU A 260 -3.98 11.64 -17.24
C GLU A 260 -3.88 10.51 -18.26
N GLU A 261 -2.71 10.34 -18.90
CA GLU A 261 -2.44 9.21 -19.80
C GLU A 261 -2.46 7.89 -19.02
N ALA A 262 -1.81 7.85 -17.85
CA ALA A 262 -1.87 6.70 -16.96
C ALA A 262 -3.31 6.40 -16.51
N LYS A 263 -4.08 7.42 -16.08
CA LYS A 263 -5.50 7.25 -15.72
C LYS A 263 -6.35 6.74 -16.89
N ALA A 264 -6.10 7.22 -18.11
CA ALA A 264 -6.80 6.76 -19.30
C ALA A 264 -6.47 5.29 -19.61
N LEU A 265 -5.19 4.90 -19.50
CA LEU A 265 -4.75 3.51 -19.64
C LEU A 265 -5.39 2.61 -18.58
N LEU A 266 -5.46 3.07 -17.33
CA LEU A 266 -6.13 2.33 -16.26
C LEU A 266 -7.61 2.13 -16.55
N LYS A 267 -8.33 3.20 -16.92
CA LYS A 267 -9.76 3.13 -17.29
C LYS A 267 -10.02 2.18 -18.46
N ALA A 268 -9.18 2.19 -19.49
CA ALA A 268 -9.31 1.29 -20.64
C ALA A 268 -9.14 -0.19 -20.28
N ASN A 269 -8.39 -0.47 -19.21
CA ASN A 269 -8.12 -1.83 -18.72
C ASN A 269 -9.10 -2.30 -17.64
N THR A 270 -10.04 -1.46 -17.19
CA THR A 270 -11.12 -1.83 -16.27
C THR A 270 -12.42 -1.99 -17.06
N PRO A 271 -12.82 -3.20 -17.47
CA PRO A 271 -14.19 -3.42 -17.90
C PRO A 271 -15.09 -3.26 -16.66
N GLU A 272 -15.96 -2.25 -16.67
CA GLU A 272 -16.98 -1.91 -15.66
C GLU A 272 -16.50 -1.16 -14.39
N LEU A 273 -16.66 0.16 -14.43
CA LEU A 273 -17.09 1.02 -13.30
C LEU A 273 -17.55 2.39 -13.84
N GLN A 274 -18.34 2.40 -14.93
CA GLN A 274 -19.18 3.56 -15.27
C GLN A 274 -20.44 3.48 -14.42
N GLY A 275 -20.42 4.04 -13.20
CA GLY A 275 -21.63 4.02 -12.39
C GLY A 275 -21.50 4.34 -10.92
N MET A 276 -20.56 5.18 -10.48
CA MET A 276 -20.65 5.80 -9.15
C MET A 276 -20.16 7.24 -9.25
N ALA A 277 -21.07 8.14 -9.63
CA ALA A 277 -20.87 9.56 -9.39
C ALA A 277 -20.94 9.78 -7.87
N ILE A 278 -19.80 10.09 -7.25
CA ILE A 278 -19.79 10.60 -5.88
C ILE A 278 -20.24 12.05 -5.97
N ASP A 279 -21.45 12.29 -5.47
CA ASP A 279 -22.03 13.62 -5.32
C ASP A 279 -21.15 14.44 -4.35
N ARG A 280 -20.49 15.46 -4.89
CA ARG A 280 -19.54 16.32 -4.17
C ARG A 280 -20.25 17.36 -3.30
N GLU A 281 -21.58 17.43 -3.30
CA GLU A 281 -22.34 18.38 -2.48
C GLU A 281 -22.64 17.92 -1.05
N ASN A 282 -22.45 16.64 -0.72
CA ASN A 282 -22.77 16.12 0.63
C ASN A 282 -21.59 15.96 1.61
N LEU A 283 -20.37 16.37 1.22
CA LEU A 283 -19.23 16.42 2.14
C LEU A 283 -19.01 17.87 2.56
N GLY A 284 -19.70 18.29 3.63
CA GLY A 284 -19.68 19.64 4.20
C GLY A 284 -18.30 20.14 4.62
N VAL A 285 -17.46 20.47 3.64
CA VAL A 285 -16.19 21.16 3.80
C VAL A 285 -16.41 22.58 3.28
N ALA A 286 -16.35 23.54 4.20
CA ALA A 286 -16.47 24.96 3.89
C ALA A 286 -15.38 25.39 2.89
N LYS A 287 -15.76 26.37 2.04
CA LYS A 287 -14.99 26.94 0.94
C LYS A 287 -13.59 27.41 1.32
#